data_AF-A0A061P4Z6-F1
#
_entry.id   AF-A0A061P4Z6-F1
#
_cell.length_a   1.000
_cell.length_b   1.000
_cell.length_c   1.000
_cell.angle_alpha   90.00
_cell.angle_beta   90.00
_cell.angle_gamma   90.00
#
_symmetry.space_group_name_H-M   'P 1'
#
loop_
_entity.id
_entity.type
_entity.pdbx_description
1 polymer ?
#
loop_
_entity_poly.entity_id
_entity_poly.type
_entity_poly.pdbx_seq_one_letter_code
_entity_poly.pdbx_strand_id
1 'polypeptide(L)'
;MSNVTVSGDNETFTVTETGSYLISYSLRYTVGLLLSSQITVNGTGVPQSAVEPTVALTEASADVIIPLAAGDTVTLQLFGLVGAAVLQGGQGAGLTIVRLS
;
A
#
# COMPACT_ATOMS: atom_id res chain seq x y z
N MET A 1 -4.69 20.78 10.37
CA MET A 1 -3.45 20.22 9.84
C MET A 1 -3.79 18.84 9.29
N SER A 2 -3.45 18.56 8.03
CA SER A 2 -3.61 17.21 7.46
C SER A 2 -2.25 16.52 7.54
N ASN A 3 -2.18 15.37 8.21
CA ASN A 3 -0.93 14.62 8.44
C ASN A 3 -0.37 13.97 7.16
N VAL A 4 -1.15 13.98 6.08
CA VAL A 4 -0.85 13.40 4.78
C VAL A 4 -1.46 14.28 3.68
N THR A 5 -0.74 14.49 2.58
CA THR A 5 -1.27 15.02 1.32
C THR A 5 -1.29 13.91 0.27
N VAL A 6 -2.24 13.98 -0.67
CA VAL A 6 -2.47 12.94 -1.68
C VAL A 6 -2.26 13.52 -3.08
N SER A 7 -1.60 12.77 -3.96
CA SER A 7 -1.42 13.12 -5.38
C SER A 7 -2.74 13.07 -6.16
N GLY A 8 -2.79 13.72 -7.32
CA GLY A 8 -4.01 13.79 -8.14
C GLY A 8 -4.47 12.45 -8.73
N ASP A 9 -3.58 11.47 -8.82
CA ASP A 9 -3.86 10.08 -9.20
C ASP A 9 -4.22 9.17 -8.00
N ASN A 10 -4.14 9.68 -6.76
CA ASN A 10 -4.36 8.94 -5.52
C ASN A 10 -3.42 7.75 -5.28
N GLU A 11 -2.21 7.79 -5.86
CA GLU A 11 -1.22 6.70 -5.71
C GLU A 11 -0.07 7.06 -4.76
N THR A 12 0.21 8.36 -4.59
CA THR A 12 1.32 8.86 -3.76
C THR A 12 0.80 9.69 -2.60
N PHE A 13 1.16 9.26 -1.39
CA PHE A 13 0.76 9.87 -0.14
C PHE A 13 1.97 10.48 0.53
N THR A 14 2.03 11.80 0.66
CA THR A 14 3.17 12.50 1.26
C THR A 14 2.87 12.84 2.72
N VAL A 15 3.74 12.38 3.61
CA VAL A 15 3.67 12.67 5.05
C VAL A 15 4.06 14.12 5.30
N THR A 16 3.28 14.84 6.11
CA THR A 16 3.56 16.25 6.44
C THR A 16 4.19 16.45 7.82
N GLU A 17 4.14 15.44 8.68
CA GLU A 17 4.65 15.49 10.06
C GLU A 17 5.46 14.22 10.39
N THR A 18 6.59 14.37 11.07
CA THR A 18 7.37 13.21 11.51
C THR A 18 6.63 12.47 12.64
N GLY A 19 6.64 11.14 12.61
CA GLY A 19 6.02 10.33 13.66
C GLY A 19 6.01 8.84 13.38
N SER A 20 5.31 8.09 14.22
CA SER A 20 5.02 6.67 13.98
C SER A 20 3.67 6.54 13.28
N TYR A 21 3.61 5.73 12.24
CA TYR A 21 2.41 5.58 11.41
C TYR A 21 1.98 4.13 11.33
N LEU A 22 0.70 3.85 11.57
CA LEU A 22 0.04 2.64 11.12
C LEU A 22 -0.31 2.81 9.64
N ILE A 23 0.20 1.89 8.81
CA ILE A 23 -0.13 1.80 7.39
C ILE A 23 -0.74 0.43 7.13
N SER A 24 -1.93 0.45 6.54
CA SER A 24 -2.71 -0.75 6.23
C SER A 24 -3.15 -0.69 4.79
N TYR A 25 -3.10 -1.82 4.08
CA TYR A 25 -3.69 -1.93 2.75
C TYR A 25 -4.62 -3.13 2.60
N SER A 26 -5.52 -3.03 1.64
CA SER A 26 -6.36 -4.14 1.18
C SER A 26 -6.48 -4.10 -0.34
N LEU A 27 -6.46 -5.29 -0.96
CA LEU A 27 -6.56 -5.51 -2.38
C LEU A 27 -7.60 -6.59 -2.64
N ARG A 28 -8.45 -6.38 -3.65
CA ARG A 28 -9.47 -7.34 -4.09
C ARG A 28 -9.43 -7.45 -5.61
N TYR A 29 -9.25 -8.67 -6.10
CA TYR A 29 -9.14 -9.01 -7.52
C TYR A 29 -10.41 -9.68 -8.03
N THR A 30 -10.66 -9.63 -9.35
CA THR A 30 -11.79 -10.33 -9.97
C THR A 30 -11.54 -11.83 -10.16
N VAL A 31 -10.28 -12.26 -10.16
CA VAL A 31 -9.83 -13.65 -10.33
C VAL A 31 -8.63 -13.92 -9.43
N GLY A 32 -8.33 -15.18 -9.15
CA GLY A 32 -7.11 -15.55 -8.43
C GLY A 32 -5.85 -15.17 -9.21
N LEU A 33 -4.93 -14.43 -8.58
CA LEU A 33 -3.67 -13.98 -9.16
C LEU A 33 -2.48 -14.37 -8.27
N LEU A 34 -1.36 -14.73 -8.91
CA LEU A 34 -0.03 -14.77 -8.27
C LEU A 34 0.61 -13.38 -8.38
N LEU A 35 -0.01 -12.41 -7.72
CA LEU A 35 0.42 -11.02 -7.71
C LEU A 35 0.92 -10.66 -6.32
N SER A 36 2.16 -10.20 -6.24
CA SER A 36 2.74 -9.72 -4.99
C SER A 36 2.36 -8.26 -4.74
N SER A 37 2.25 -7.90 -3.47
CA SER A 37 1.95 -6.53 -3.04
C SER A 37 2.80 -6.13 -1.84
N GLN A 38 3.15 -4.85 -1.75
CA GLN A 38 3.81 -4.28 -0.58
C GLN A 38 3.60 -2.76 -0.51
N ILE A 39 3.81 -2.18 0.65
CA ILE A 39 4.00 -0.74 0.81
C ILE A 39 5.43 -0.38 0.40
N THR A 40 5.61 0.78 -0.21
CA THR A 40 6.93 1.41 -0.37
C THR A 40 6.98 2.76 0.31
N VAL A 41 8.15 3.09 0.84
CA VAL A 41 8.47 4.42 1.36
C VAL A 41 9.62 4.97 0.54
N ASN A 42 9.41 6.13 -0.11
CA ASN A 42 10.39 6.76 -0.99
C ASN A 42 10.93 5.79 -2.08
N GLY A 43 10.04 4.94 -2.61
CA GLY A 43 10.37 3.93 -3.61
C GLY A 43 11.07 2.67 -3.07
N THR A 44 11.37 2.60 -1.78
CA THR A 44 11.94 1.41 -1.14
C THR A 44 10.85 0.55 -0.52
N GLY A 45 10.81 -0.73 -0.88
CA GLY A 45 9.82 -1.68 -0.34
C GLY A 45 9.94 -1.86 1.17
N VAL A 46 8.81 -1.96 1.86
CA VAL A 46 8.71 -2.26 3.30
C VAL A 46 8.43 -3.76 3.45
N PRO A 47 9.44 -4.60 3.77
CA PRO A 47 9.29 -6.06 3.71
C PRO A 47 8.24 -6.61 4.67
N GLN A 48 8.00 -5.92 5.79
CA GLN A 48 6.98 -6.30 6.77
C GLN A 48 5.54 -6.18 6.25
N SER A 49 5.36 -5.47 5.14
CA SER A 49 4.05 -5.31 4.47
C SER A 49 3.91 -6.20 3.23
N ALA A 50 4.93 -6.99 2.91
CA ALA A 50 4.93 -7.79 1.69
C ALA A 50 4.00 -9.00 1.81
N VAL A 51 3.16 -9.19 0.80
CA VAL A 51 2.37 -10.40 0.59
C VAL A 51 2.83 -10.99 -0.74
N GLU A 52 3.51 -12.13 -0.68
CA GLU A 52 4.08 -12.84 -1.82
C GLU A 52 3.43 -14.22 -1.98
N PRO A 53 2.32 -14.31 -2.73
CA PRO A 53 1.55 -15.54 -2.82
C PRO A 53 2.27 -16.63 -3.62
N THR A 54 2.33 -17.84 -3.06
CA THR A 54 2.74 -19.06 -3.79
C THR A 54 1.57 -19.79 -4.44
N VAL A 55 0.34 -19.45 -4.03
CA VAL A 55 -0.92 -19.93 -4.60
C VAL A 55 -1.77 -18.71 -4.95
N ALA A 56 -2.52 -18.78 -6.05
CA ALA A 56 -3.30 -17.65 -6.53
C ALA A 56 -4.33 -17.16 -5.49
N LEU A 57 -4.30 -15.87 -5.17
CA LEU A 57 -5.21 -15.24 -4.22
C LEU A 57 -6.17 -14.28 -4.94
N THR A 58 -7.37 -14.11 -4.41
CA THR A 58 -8.33 -13.07 -4.83
C THR A 58 -8.24 -11.81 -3.98
N GLU A 59 -7.45 -11.84 -2.92
CA GLU A 59 -7.27 -10.72 -2.00
C GLU A 59 -5.86 -10.72 -1.39
N ALA A 60 -5.39 -9.54 -1.00
CA ALA A 60 -4.14 -9.36 -0.25
C ALA A 60 -4.29 -8.17 0.71
N SER A 61 -3.70 -8.26 1.89
CA SER A 61 -3.73 -7.20 2.89
C SER A 61 -2.55 -7.34 3.84
N ALA A 62 -2.03 -6.22 4.33
CA ALA A 62 -1.06 -6.20 5.41
C ALA A 62 -1.21 -4.91 6.23
N ASP A 63 -0.77 -5.00 7.48
CA ASP A 63 -0.70 -3.90 8.44
C ASP A 63 0.74 -3.77 8.95
N VAL A 64 1.28 -2.55 8.98
CA VAL A 64 2.62 -2.29 9.49
C VAL A 64 2.65 -0.97 10.27
N ILE A 65 3.48 -0.93 11.31
CA ILE A 65 3.80 0.31 12.01
C ILE A 65 5.25 0.66 11.71
N ILE A 66 5.48 1.82 11.08
CA ILE A 66 6.82 2.30 10.74
C ILE A 66 6.99 3.78 11.11
N PRO A 67 8.22 4.21 11.43
CA PRO A 67 8.53 5.64 11.54
C PRO A 67 8.56 6.27 10.14
N LEU A 68 7.98 7.46 10.01
CA LEU A 68 8.05 8.29 8.81
C LEU A 68 8.50 9.71 9.18
N ALA A 69 9.28 10.32 8.31
CA ALA A 69 9.65 11.72 8.38
C ALA A 69 8.71 12.59 7.55
N ALA A 70 8.57 13.86 7.93
CA ALA A 70 7.92 14.85 7.08
C ALA A 70 8.62 14.90 5.70
N GLY A 71 7.84 14.80 4.64
CA GLY A 71 8.31 14.70 3.25
C GLY A 71 8.40 13.27 2.70
N ASP A 72 8.30 12.24 3.55
CA ASP A 72 8.29 10.86 3.07
C ASP A 72 7.06 10.58 2.21
N THR A 73 7.26 9.81 1.14
CA THR A 73 6.21 9.38 0.23
C THR A 73 5.88 7.91 0.44
N VAL A 74 4.60 7.59 0.56
CA VAL A 74 4.07 6.24 0.75
C VAL A 74 3.27 5.85 -0.49
N THR A 75 3.53 4.66 -1.02
CA THR A 75 2.76 4.10 -2.15
C THR A 75 2.42 2.62 -1.89
N LEU A 76 1.34 2.14 -2.50
CA LEU A 76 1.03 0.72 -2.59
C LEU A 76 1.57 0.18 -3.92
N GLN A 77 2.52 -0.75 -3.85
CA GLN A 77 3.13 -1.37 -5.01
C GLN A 77 2.54 -2.76 -5.26
N LEU A 78 2.20 -3.02 -6.52
CA LEU A 78 1.84 -4.33 -7.06
C LEU A 78 2.95 -4.80 -8.01
N PHE A 79 3.43 -6.04 -7.89
CA PHE A 79 4.56 -6.53 -8.67
C PHE A 79 4.57 -8.05 -8.85
N GLY A 80 5.46 -8.55 -9.72
CA GLY A 80 5.67 -9.98 -9.93
C GLY A 80 4.66 -10.67 -10.85
N LEU A 81 3.60 -9.98 -11.27
CA LEU A 81 2.62 -10.51 -12.23
C LEU A 81 3.08 -10.31 -13.67
N VAL A 82 2.97 -11.36 -14.48
CA VAL A 82 3.10 -11.29 -15.95
C VAL A 82 1.71 -11.08 -16.54
N GLY A 83 1.36 -9.81 -16.80
CA GLY A 83 0.06 -9.44 -17.37
C GLY A 83 -0.59 -8.29 -16.61
N ALA A 84 -1.89 -8.10 -16.85
CA ALA A 84 -2.68 -7.08 -16.16
C ALA A 84 -3.48 -7.69 -15.01
N ALA A 85 -3.51 -6.99 -13.87
CA ALA A 85 -4.44 -7.27 -12.79
C ALA A 85 -5.72 -6.46 -12.97
N VAL A 86 -6.88 -7.08 -12.76
CA VAL A 86 -8.17 -6.39 -12.74
C VAL A 86 -8.67 -6.38 -11.30
N LEU A 87 -8.78 -5.19 -10.74
CA LEU A 87 -9.32 -4.98 -9.39
C LEU A 87 -10.85 -5.03 -9.42
N GLN A 88 -11.45 -5.42 -8.29
CA GLN A 88 -12.90 -5.34 -8.14
C GLN A 88 -13.38 -3.89 -8.20
N GLY A 89 -14.59 -3.67 -8.75
CA GLY A 89 -15.22 -2.36 -8.74
C GLY A 89 -15.51 -1.89 -7.30
N GLY A 90 -15.33 -0.58 -7.04
CA GLY A 90 -15.46 -0.02 -5.69
C GLY A 90 -14.19 -0.24 -4.88
N GLN A 91 -14.22 -1.14 -3.90
CA GLN A 91 -13.12 -1.41 -2.97
C GLN A 91 -12.06 -2.36 -3.57
N GLY A 92 -11.56 -2.06 -4.76
CA GLY A 92 -10.52 -2.85 -5.44
C GLY A 92 -9.14 -2.71 -4.80
N ALA A 93 -8.79 -1.51 -4.37
CA ALA A 93 -7.63 -1.20 -3.55
C ALA A 93 -8.02 -0.18 -2.47
N GLY A 94 -7.47 -0.34 -1.28
CA GLY A 94 -7.62 0.62 -0.19
C GLY A 94 -6.32 0.76 0.56
N LEU A 95 -5.98 1.99 0.93
CA LEU A 95 -4.82 2.35 1.74
C LEU A 95 -5.28 3.23 2.90
N THR A 96 -4.86 2.88 4.11
CA THR A 96 -5.13 3.63 5.33
C THR A 96 -3.81 4.04 5.95
N ILE A 97 -3.68 5.32 6.29
CA ILE A 97 -2.48 5.89 6.93
C ILE A 97 -2.92 6.68 8.16
N VAL A 98 -2.47 6.27 9.34
CA VAL A 98 -2.83 6.90 10.62
C VAL A 98 -1.56 7.20 11.42
N ARG A 99 -1.38 8.47 11.80
CA ARG A 99 -0.30 8.89 12.71
C ARG A 99 -0.66 8.51 14.15
N LEU A 100 0.26 7.86 14.85
CA LEU A 100 0.07 7.36 16.23
C LEU A 100 0.69 8.26 17.29
N SER A 101 1.79 8.96 16.97
CA SER A 101 2.56 9.80 17.89
C SER A 101 3.33 10.87 17.15
#